data_AF-A0A2V9KL03-F1
#
_entry.id   AF-A0A2V9KL03-F1
#
_cell.length_a   1.000
_cell.length_b   1.000
_cell.length_c   1.000
_cell.angle_alpha   90.00
_cell.angle_beta   90.00
_cell.angle_gamma   90.00
#
_symmetry.space_group_name_H-M   'P 1'
#
loop_
_entity.id
_entity.type
_entity.pdbx_description
1 polymer ?
#
loop_
_entity_poly.entity_id
_entity_poly.type
_entity_poly.pdbx_seq_one_letter_code
_entity_poly.pdbx_strand_id
1 'polypeptide(L)'
;MGSSGAAVIEYFSAEADLPAGQKLLELNVTTTVGGNTVPHSFIPTFTGSFLPASAVDIFVASAPTRLYSDSGAGSVRLEASRNATSLGGDVNFRLSGYLVDAQ
;
A
#
# COMPACT_ATOMS: atom_id res chain seq x y z
N MET A 1 -21.42 3.33 24.64
CA MET A 1 -20.18 4.02 24.20
C MET A 1 -19.27 2.91 23.69
N GLY A 2 -19.13 2.79 22.37
CA GLY A 2 -18.24 1.78 21.78
C GLY A 2 -16.81 2.28 21.80
N SER A 3 -15.88 1.46 22.26
CA SER A 3 -14.45 1.73 22.25
C SER A 3 -13.99 2.08 20.83
N SER A 4 -13.46 3.29 20.63
CA SER A 4 -12.85 3.70 19.35
C SER A 4 -11.41 3.19 19.30
N GLY A 5 -11.20 1.92 18.94
CA GLY A 5 -9.85 1.34 18.86
C GLY A 5 -9.03 1.90 17.68
N ALA A 6 -7.90 2.54 17.95
CA ALA A 6 -6.99 3.05 16.92
C ALA A 6 -6.07 1.93 16.39
N ALA A 7 -5.33 2.18 15.30
CA ALA A 7 -4.33 1.26 14.79
C ALA A 7 -2.97 1.94 14.62
N VAL A 8 -1.91 1.17 14.87
CA VAL A 8 -0.53 1.55 14.55
C VAL A 8 0.00 0.54 13.54
N ILE A 9 0.44 1.03 12.39
CA ILE A 9 1.10 0.25 11.33
C ILE A 9 2.60 0.50 11.45
N GLU A 10 3.37 -0.57 11.63
CA GLU A 10 4.82 -0.50 11.85
C GLU A 10 5.64 -1.00 10.67
N TYR A 11 4.97 -1.67 9.73
CA TYR A 11 5.61 -2.14 8.51
C TYR A 11 4.64 -2.08 7.34
N PHE A 12 5.16 -1.59 6.23
CA PHE A 12 4.51 -1.63 4.93
C PHE A 12 5.39 -2.42 3.96
N SER A 13 4.76 -3.29 3.18
CA SER A 13 5.35 -3.74 1.93
C SER A 13 4.29 -3.89 0.85
N ALA A 14 4.70 -3.67 -0.38
CA ALA A 14 3.89 -3.96 -1.55
C ALA A 14 4.76 -4.57 -2.65
N GLU A 15 4.14 -5.44 -3.43
CA GLU A 15 4.70 -6.05 -4.63
C GLU A 15 3.69 -5.84 -5.76
N ALA A 16 4.17 -5.44 -6.93
CA ALA A 16 3.34 -5.28 -8.11
C ALA A 16 3.96 -5.97 -9.31
N ASP A 17 3.12 -6.72 -10.01
CA ASP A 17 3.44 -7.43 -11.22
C ASP A 17 2.71 -6.74 -12.37
N LEU A 18 3.45 -5.99 -13.17
CA LEU A 18 2.91 -5.20 -14.27
C LEU A 18 3.43 -5.74 -15.61
N PRO A 19 2.63 -5.66 -16.70
CA PRO A 19 3.12 -5.93 -18.05
C PRO A 19 4.39 -5.14 -18.36
N ALA A 20 5.37 -5.78 -19.01
CA ALA A 20 6.66 -5.17 -19.28
C ALA A 20 6.55 -3.81 -19.99
N GLY A 21 7.35 -2.85 -19.53
CA GLY A 21 7.33 -1.48 -20.01
C GLY A 21 6.33 -0.56 -19.30
N GLN A 22 5.38 -1.11 -18.54
CA GLN A 22 4.56 -0.29 -17.63
C GLN A 22 5.36 0.15 -16.41
N LYS A 23 4.90 1.23 -15.78
CA LYS A 23 5.51 1.83 -14.59
C LYS A 23 4.48 1.90 -13.49
N LEU A 24 4.88 1.48 -12.29
CA LEU A 24 4.15 1.78 -11.06
C LEU A 24 4.50 3.20 -10.62
N LEU A 25 3.51 4.08 -10.61
CA LEU A 25 3.68 5.51 -10.36
C LEU A 25 3.44 5.85 -8.90
N GLU A 26 2.41 5.28 -8.31
CA GLU A 26 2.02 5.56 -6.93
C GLU A 26 1.83 4.25 -6.16
N LEU A 27 2.30 4.25 -4.92
CA LEU A 27 1.96 3.29 -3.88
C LEU A 27 1.70 4.08 -2.60
N ASN A 28 0.44 4.23 -2.25
CA ASN A 28 0.02 5.06 -1.14
C ASN A 28 -0.72 4.25 -0.08
N VAL A 29 -0.42 4.56 1.17
CA VAL A 29 -1.27 4.24 2.31
C VAL A 29 -1.84 5.56 2.80
N THR A 30 -3.16 5.69 2.79
CA THR A 30 -3.84 6.88 3.32
C THR A 30 -4.50 6.50 4.63
N THR A 31 -4.22 7.24 5.70
CA THR A 31 -4.84 7.00 7.02
C THR A 31 -5.74 8.16 7.43
N THR A 32 -6.71 7.91 8.30
CA THR A 32 -7.47 8.95 9.00
C THR A 32 -6.95 9.09 10.42
N VAL A 33 -6.60 10.30 10.88
CA VAL A 33 -6.14 10.57 12.25
C VAL A 33 -6.86 11.79 12.82
N GLY A 34 -7.63 11.60 13.89
CA GLY A 34 -8.49 12.63 14.45
C GLY A 34 -9.46 13.20 13.41
N GLY A 35 -9.97 12.36 12.51
CA GLY A 35 -10.85 12.76 11.40
C GLY A 35 -10.14 13.37 10.18
N ASN A 36 -8.82 13.55 10.21
CA ASN A 36 -8.06 14.12 9.08
C ASN A 36 -7.44 13.03 8.21
N THR A 37 -7.54 13.18 6.89
CA THR A 37 -6.90 12.28 5.93
C THR A 37 -5.42 12.62 5.75
N VAL A 38 -4.55 11.64 5.96
CA VAL A 38 -3.09 11.76 5.88
C VAL A 38 -2.54 10.74 4.87
N PRO A 39 -2.04 11.18 3.70
CA PRO A 39 -1.44 10.29 2.71
C PRO A 39 0.03 9.98 3.04
N HIS A 40 0.45 8.74 2.80
CA HIS A 40 1.83 8.26 2.93
C HIS A 40 2.27 7.56 1.66
N SER A 41 3.25 8.12 0.96
CA SER A 41 3.76 7.57 -0.30
C SER A 41 4.99 6.71 -0.09
N PHE A 42 5.01 5.55 -0.71
CA PHE A 42 6.13 4.61 -0.74
C PHE A 42 6.68 4.55 -2.16
N ILE A 43 8.00 4.63 -2.30
CA ILE A 43 8.65 4.66 -3.63
C ILE A 43 8.84 3.22 -4.12
N PRO A 44 8.18 2.81 -5.21
CA PRO A 44 8.43 1.50 -5.79
C PRO A 44 9.79 1.43 -6.46
N THR A 45 10.47 0.31 -6.29
CA THR A 45 11.73 -0.01 -6.94
C THR A 45 11.51 -1.16 -7.91
N PHE A 46 11.93 -0.99 -9.15
CA PHE A 46 11.97 -2.08 -10.14
C PHE A 46 13.02 -3.12 -9.71
N THR A 47 12.62 -4.39 -9.65
CA THR A 47 13.49 -5.48 -9.17
C THR A 47 13.94 -6.42 -10.28
N GLY A 48 13.26 -6.39 -11.43
CA GLY A 48 13.57 -7.22 -12.58
C GLY A 48 12.33 -7.55 -13.38
N SER A 49 12.54 -8.37 -14.41
CA SER A 49 11.45 -8.88 -15.24
C SER A 49 11.46 -10.41 -15.20
N PHE A 50 10.28 -11.01 -15.10
CA PHE A 50 10.11 -12.46 -15.22
C PHE A 50 9.62 -12.84 -16.63
N LEU A 51 10.09 -13.97 -17.15
CA LEU A 51 9.68 -14.54 -18.44
C LEU A 51 9.32 -16.02 -18.24
N PRO A 52 8.07 -16.41 -18.52
CA PRO A 52 7.76 -16.84 -19.91
C PRO A 52 6.43 -16.30 -20.48
N ALA A 53 6.28 -16.39 -21.81
CA ALA A 53 5.15 -16.03 -22.70
C ALA A 53 4.62 -14.58 -22.65
N SER A 54 4.55 -13.96 -21.46
CA SER A 54 4.21 -12.56 -21.25
C SER A 54 5.24 -11.95 -20.31
N ALA A 55 6.02 -10.99 -20.80
CA ALA A 55 7.01 -10.31 -19.98
C ALA A 55 6.30 -9.47 -18.91
N VAL A 56 6.66 -9.67 -17.65
CA VAL A 56 6.15 -8.93 -16.48
C VAL A 56 7.32 -8.25 -15.78
N ASP A 57 7.17 -6.96 -15.48
CA ASP A 57 8.07 -6.16 -14.66
C ASP A 57 7.59 -6.19 -13.20
N ILE A 58 8.51 -6.51 -12.28
CA ILE A 58 8.24 -6.66 -10.85
C ILE A 58 8.73 -5.42 -10.11
N PHE A 59 7.83 -4.80 -9.35
CA PHE A 59 8.11 -3.64 -8.51
C PHE A 59 7.87 -3.98 -7.04
N VAL A 60 8.78 -3.53 -6.17
CA VAL A 60 8.63 -3.70 -4.72
C VAL A 60 8.81 -2.38 -3.99
N ALA A 61 8.06 -2.19 -2.92
CA ALA A 61 8.33 -1.16 -1.92
C ALA A 61 8.23 -1.80 -0.54
N SER A 62 9.18 -1.53 0.34
CA SER A 62 9.08 -1.95 1.74
C SER A 62 9.79 -0.97 2.64
N ALA A 63 9.20 -0.71 3.80
CA ALA A 63 9.81 0.14 4.81
C ALA A 63 9.24 -0.19 6.21
N PRO A 64 10.09 -0.27 7.24
CA PRO A 64 9.67 0.03 8.60
C PRO A 64 9.06 1.43 8.62
N THR A 65 7.88 1.57 9.20
CA THR A 65 7.14 2.83 9.24
C THR A 65 6.49 2.99 10.61
N ARG A 66 5.80 4.11 10.83
CA ARG A 66 4.95 4.29 11.99
C ARG A 66 3.77 5.17 11.61
N LEU A 67 2.74 4.52 11.07
CA LEU A 67 1.51 5.19 10.65
C LEU A 67 0.43 4.99 11.71
N TYR A 68 -0.35 6.03 11.95
CA TYR A 68 -1.48 6.01 12.88
C TYR A 68 -2.77 6.08 12.08
N SER A 69 -3.80 5.42 12.58
CA SER A 69 -5.14 5.42 12.01
C SER A 69 -6.21 5.36 13.10
N ASP A 70 -7.29 6.10 12.92
CA ASP A 70 -8.50 6.07 13.73
C ASP A 70 -9.23 4.72 13.58
N SER A 71 -10.16 4.46 14.49
CA SER A 71 -11.05 3.30 14.38
C SER A 71 -12.06 3.46 13.23
N GLY A 72 -12.36 2.37 12.51
CA GLY A 72 -13.53 2.30 11.65
C GLY A 72 -13.22 1.91 10.19
N ALA A 73 -14.27 1.58 9.45
CA ALA A 73 -14.14 1.25 8.04
C ALA A 73 -13.67 2.48 7.24
N GLY A 74 -12.65 2.29 6.39
CA GLY A 74 -12.10 3.35 5.54
C GLY A 74 -11.04 4.25 6.21
N SER A 75 -10.71 4.00 7.48
CA SER A 75 -9.64 4.69 8.22
C SER A 75 -8.23 4.38 7.69
N VAL A 76 -8.08 3.30 6.92
CA VAL A 76 -6.90 2.94 6.15
C VAL A 76 -7.34 2.64 4.72
N ARG A 77 -6.71 3.29 3.75
CA ARG A 77 -6.92 3.08 2.32
C ARG A 77 -5.60 2.79 1.63
N LEU A 78 -5.62 1.79 0.76
CA LEU A 78 -4.47 1.34 -0.03
C LEU A 78 -4.71 1.71 -1.48
N GLU A 79 -3.74 2.37 -2.10
CA GLU A 79 -3.88 2.85 -3.48
C GLU A 79 -2.59 2.57 -4.26
N ALA A 80 -2.76 2.13 -5.51
CA ALA A 80 -1.71 1.99 -6.47
C ALA A 80 -2.15 2.61 -7.80
N SER A 81 -1.23 3.24 -8.51
CA SER A 81 -1.48 3.71 -9.87
C SER A 81 -0.32 3.36 -10.80
N ARG A 82 -0.65 3.19 -12.08
CA ARG A 82 0.29 2.81 -13.14
C ARG A 82 0.07 3.65 -14.38
N ASN A 83 1.09 3.76 -15.22
CA ASN A 83 1.07 4.64 -16.40
C ASN A 83 0.19 4.17 -17.57
N ALA A 84 -0.28 2.92 -17.60
CA ALA A 84 -1.12 2.40 -18.66
C ALA A 84 -2.05 1.29 -18.14
N THR A 85 -3.27 1.21 -18.68
CA THR A 85 -4.30 0.22 -18.28
C THR A 85 -4.62 -0.81 -19.36
N SER A 86 -3.83 -0.87 -20.43
CA SER A 86 -4.08 -1.69 -21.62
C SER A 86 -4.10 -3.20 -21.36
N LEU A 87 -3.53 -3.67 -20.25
CA LEU A 87 -3.43 -5.07 -19.84
C LEU A 87 -3.62 -5.18 -18.33
N GLY A 88 -4.03 -6.35 -17.81
CA GLY A 88 -4.13 -6.60 -16.36
C GLY A 88 -2.77 -6.51 -15.66
N GLY A 89 -2.77 -6.27 -14.36
CA GLY A 89 -1.60 -6.29 -13.49
C GLY A 89 -2.05 -6.47 -12.06
N ASP A 90 -1.21 -7.08 -11.23
CA ASP A 90 -1.54 -7.43 -9.85
C ASP A 90 -0.74 -6.57 -8.87
N VAL A 91 -1.36 -6.20 -7.75
CA VAL A 91 -0.69 -5.48 -6.66
C VAL A 91 -1.09 -6.12 -5.33
N ASN A 92 -0.08 -6.57 -4.59
CA ASN A 92 -0.22 -7.20 -3.29
C ASN A 92 0.30 -6.26 -2.20
N PHE A 93 -0.62 -5.70 -1.40
CA PHE A 93 -0.29 -4.90 -0.23
C PHE A 93 -0.22 -5.76 1.03
N ARG A 94 0.77 -5.48 1.88
CA ARG A 94 0.95 -6.15 3.17
C ARG A 94 1.27 -5.11 4.23
N LEU A 95 0.43 -5.07 5.26
CA LEU A 95 0.60 -4.21 6.44
C LEU A 95 0.81 -5.09 7.66
N SER A 96 1.67 -4.64 8.58
CA SER A 96 1.82 -5.28 9.90
C SER A 96 1.85 -4.21 10.98
N GLY A 97 1.26 -4.54 12.13
CA GLY A 97 1.05 -3.59 13.22
C GLY A 97 0.10 -4.16 14.26
N TYR A 98 -0.51 -3.28 15.05
CA TYR A 98 -1.39 -3.64 16.15
C TYR A 98 -2.54 -2.64 16.32
N LEU A 99 -3.62 -3.13 16.92
CA LEU A 99 -4.72 -2.28 17.38
C LEU A 99 -4.37 -1.71 18.76
N VAL A 100 -4.67 -0.43 18.96
CA VAL A 100 -4.58 0.28 20.22
C VAL A 100 -5.99 0.33 20.80
N ASP A 101 -6.17 -0.28 21.95
CA ASP A 101 -7.40 -0.11 22.71
C ASP A 101 -7.43 1.32 23.29
N ALA A 102 -8.52 2.03 23.04
CA ALA A 102 -8.78 3.33 23.64
C ALA A 102 -9.76 3.10 24.80
N GLN A 103 -9.23 3.15 26.03
CA GLN A 103 -10.03 3.09 27.25
C GLN A 103 -10.88 4.35 27.43
#